data_AF-A0A0N9EKN2-F1
#
_entry.id   AF-A0A0N9EKN2-F1
#
_cell.length_a   1.000
_cell.length_b   1.000
_cell.length_c   1.000
_cell.angle_alpha   90.00
_cell.angle_beta   90.00
_cell.angle_gamma   90.00
#
_symmetry.space_group_name_H-M   'P 1'
#
loop_
_entity.id
_entity.type
_entity.pdbx_description
1 polymer ?
#
loop_
_entity_poly.entity_id
_entity_poly.type
_entity_poly.pdbx_seq_one_letter_code
_entity_poly.pdbx_strand_id
1 'polypeptide(L)' 'MAGKEEKEGKLQKGIAEFYDESSGLWENIWGDHMHHGFYDPDSTVSLSDHRLAQIRMIQESLRFASVS' A
#
# COMPACT_ATOMS: atom_id res chain seq x y z
N MET A 1 -23.31 -27.54 -4.54
CA MET A 1 -22.39 -26.61 -5.27
C MET A 1 -22.94 -25.19 -5.29
N ALA A 2 -24.23 -24.97 -5.56
CA ALA A 2 -24.87 -23.64 -5.56
C ALA A 2 -24.61 -22.75 -4.31
N GLY A 3 -24.61 -23.32 -3.10
CA GLY A 3 -24.38 -22.54 -1.87
C GLY A 3 -22.92 -22.08 -1.65
N LYS A 4 -21.96 -22.56 -2.44
CA LYS A 4 -20.56 -22.11 -2.39
C LYS A 4 -20.34 -20.89 -3.29
N GLU A 5 -20.91 -20.93 -4.50
CA GLU A 5 -20.86 -19.82 -5.46
C GLU A 5 -21.55 -18.56 -4.92
N GLU A 6 -22.69 -18.71 -4.24
CA GLU A 6 -23.38 -17.57 -3.60
C GLU A 6 -22.52 -16.91 -2.50
N LYS A 7 -21.78 -17.72 -1.72
CA LYS A 7 -20.88 -17.21 -0.68
C LYS A 7 -19.65 -16.52 -1.26
N GLU A 8 -19.08 -17.07 -2.33
CA GLU A 8 -17.96 -16.46 -3.04
C GLU A 8 -18.36 -15.12 -3.67
N GLY A 9 -19.55 -15.03 -4.29
CA GLY A 9 -20.06 -13.77 -4.83
C GLY A 9 -20.28 -12.69 -3.77
N LYS A 10 -20.79 -13.06 -2.58
CA LYS A 10 -20.93 -12.12 -1.45
C LYS A 10 -19.58 -11.64 -0.92
N LEU A 11 -18.59 -12.53 -0.84
CA LEU A 11 -17.23 -12.18 -0.41
C LEU A 11 -16.56 -11.22 -1.40
N GLN A 12 -16.60 -11.53 -2.70
CA GLN A 12 -16.01 -10.68 -3.74
C GLN A 12 -16.64 -9.29 -3.75
N LYS A 13 -17.97 -9.22 -3.63
CA LYS A 13 -18.69 -7.95 -3.54
C LYS A 13 -18.27 -7.13 -2.32
N GLY A 14 -18.18 -7.75 -1.14
CA GLY A 14 -17.74 -7.05 0.07
C GLY A 14 -16.30 -6.55 -0.01
N ILE A 15 -15.41 -7.30 -0.68
CA ILE A 15 -14.03 -6.86 -0.93
C ILE A 15 -14.03 -5.65 -1.88
N ALA A 16 -14.80 -5.71 -2.98
CA ALA A 16 -14.87 -4.60 -3.94
C ALA A 16 -15.41 -3.31 -3.30
N GLU A 17 -16.52 -3.40 -2.56
CA GLU A 17 -17.10 -2.25 -1.85
C GLU A 17 -16.11 -1.66 -0.83
N PHE A 18 -15.36 -2.50 -0.11
CA PHE A 18 -14.30 -2.04 0.80
C PHE A 18 -13.19 -1.27 0.06
N TYR A 19 -12.74 -1.75 -1.10
CA TYR A 19 -11.74 -1.03 -1.89
C TYR A 19 -12.30 0.26 -2.47
N ASP A 20 -13.53 0.27 -3.01
CA ASP A 20 -14.16 1.48 -3.55
C ASP A 20 -14.34 2.58 -2.50
N GLU A 21 -14.76 2.21 -1.28
CA GLU A 21 -14.98 3.18 -0.19
C GLU A 21 -13.67 3.65 0.43
N SER A 22 -12.69 2.75 0.58
CA SER A 22 -11.48 3.07 1.32
C SER A 22 -10.38 3.67 0.46
N SER A 23 -10.27 3.32 -0.83
CA SER A 23 -9.11 3.70 -1.68
C SER A 23 -8.92 5.22 -1.76
N GLY A 24 -10.02 6.00 -1.86
CA GLY A 24 -9.91 7.46 -1.86
C GLY A 24 -9.36 8.04 -0.54
N LEU A 25 -9.66 7.41 0.60
CA LEU A 25 -9.05 7.80 1.88
C LEU A 25 -7.58 7.40 1.94
N TRP A 26 -7.24 6.20 1.46
CA TRP A 26 -5.85 5.73 1.41
C TRP A 26 -4.98 6.59 0.50
N GLU A 27 -5.47 7.00 -0.68
CA GLU A 27 -4.78 7.92 -1.58
C GLU A 27 -4.52 9.28 -0.91
N ASN A 28 -5.48 9.81 -0.15
CA ASN A 28 -5.31 11.06 0.59
C ASN A 28 -4.25 10.98 1.70
N ILE A 29 -4.03 9.80 2.30
CA ILE A 29 -3.09 9.59 3.40
C ILE A 29 -1.69 9.16 2.89
N TRP A 30 -1.63 8.31 1.86
CA TRP A 30 -0.41 7.66 1.37
C TRP A 30 0.13 8.28 0.06
N GLY A 31 -0.67 9.13 -0.61
CA GLY A 31 -0.39 9.66 -1.95
C GLY A 31 -0.70 8.64 -3.07
N ASP A 32 -0.31 8.97 -4.30
CA ASP A 32 -0.59 8.18 -5.53
C ASP A 32 -0.09 6.72 -5.47
N HIS A 33 0.80 6.39 -4.53
CA HIS A 33 1.34 5.05 -4.34
C HIS A 33 0.99 4.52 -2.95
N MET A 34 0.02 3.60 -2.87
CA MET A 34 -0.39 2.88 -1.65
C MET A 34 0.61 1.79 -1.22
N HIS A 35 1.92 2.06 -1.32
CA HIS A 35 2.97 1.16 -0.87
C HIS A 35 3.76 1.78 0.28
N HIS A 36 4.06 0.96 1.28
CA HIS A 36 5.03 1.33 2.31
C HIS A 36 6.41 1.55 1.67
N GLY A 37 7.09 2.58 2.14
CA GLY A 37 8.49 2.82 1.79
C GLY A 37 9.46 2.14 2.76
N PHE A 38 10.75 2.38 2.55
CA PHE A 38 11.81 1.97 3.47
C PHE A 38 12.02 3.07 4.51
N TYR A 39 11.50 2.88 5.72
CA TYR A 39 11.62 3.85 6.82
C TYR A 39 12.98 3.75 7.51
N ASP A 40 13.45 4.87 8.04
CA ASP A 40 14.62 4.85 8.92
C ASP A 40 14.26 4.19 10.25
N PRO A 41 15.00 3.16 10.72
CA PRO A 41 14.78 2.59 12.04
C PRO A 41 14.93 3.60 13.19
N ASP A 42 15.69 4.69 12.99
CA ASP A 42 15.90 5.73 14.01
C ASP A 42 14.94 6.94 13.86
N SER A 43 14.01 6.90 12.90
CA SER A 43 13.01 7.96 12.65
C SER A 43 11.72 7.73 13.43
N THR A 44 11.17 8.79 14.02
CA THR A 44 9.75 8.83 14.39
C THR A 44 8.90 8.90 13.12
N VAL A 45 8.27 7.79 12.75
CA VAL A 45 7.42 7.67 11.55
C VAL A 45 6.23 8.63 11.64
N SER A 46 6.22 9.65 10.77
CA SER A 46 5.09 10.55 10.56
C SER A 46 4.47 10.35 9.17
N LEU A 47 3.25 10.84 8.96
CA LEU A 47 2.60 10.77 7.63
C LEU A 47 3.41 11.55 6.56
N SER A 48 4.14 12.60 6.95
CA SER A 48 5.06 13.29 6.02
C SER A 48 6.24 12.43 5.58
N ASP A 49 6.61 11.39 6.34
CA ASP A 49 7.78 10.56 6.06
C ASP A 49 7.50 9.47 5.02
N HIS A 50 6.23 9.21 4.64
CA HIS A 50 5.87 8.21 3.63
C HIS A 50 6.60 8.45 2.29
N ARG A 51 6.61 9.70 1.81
CA ARG A 51 7.28 10.04 0.55
C ARG A 51 8.80 9.83 0.62
N LEU A 52 9.41 10.20 1.75
CA LEU A 52 10.86 10.00 1.96
C LEU A 52 11.20 8.51 2.03
N ALA A 53 10.36 7.72 2.69
CA ALA A 53 10.52 6.27 2.75
C ALA A 53 10.42 5.63 1.35
N GLN A 54 9.51 6.09 0.48
CA GLN A 54 9.41 5.60 -0.90
C GLN A 54 10.67 5.92 -1.71
N ILE A 55 11.19 7.14 -1.58
CA ILE A 55 12.46 7.53 -2.24
C ILE A 55 13.61 6.66 -1.72
N ARG A 56 13.70 6.44 -0.40
CA ARG A 56 14.73 5.59 0.20
C ARG A 56 14.66 4.15 -0.29
N MET A 57 13.45 3.59 -0.42
CA MET A 57 13.27 2.24 -0.97
C MET A 57 13.91 2.09 -2.36
N ILE A 58 13.70 3.08 -3.24
CA ILE A 58 14.34 3.10 -4.57
C ILE A 58 15.86 3.17 -4.42
N GLN A 59 16.35 4.08 -3.57
CA GLN A 59 17.80 4.23 -3.35
C GLN A 59 18.45 2.96 -2.80
N GLU A 60 17.84 2.28 -1.83
CA GLU A 60 18.36 1.01 -1.29
C GLU A 60 18.29 -0.11 -2.31
N SER A 61 17.27 -0.13 -3.16
CA SER A 61 17.16 -1.13 -4.25
C SER A 61 18.28 -0.94 -5.27
N LEU A 62 18.59 0.31 -5.65
CA LEU A 62 19.69 0.63 -6.57
C LEU A 62 21.05 0.31 -5.96
N ARG A 63 21.25 0.63 -4.66
CA ARG A 63 22.45 0.27 -3.90
C ARG A 63 22.66 -1.24 -3.83
N PHE A 64 21.61 -1.99 -3.48
CA PHE A 64 21.63 -3.45 -3.43
C PHE A 64 22.01 -4.05 -4.78
N ALA A 65 21.47 -3.51 -5.87
CA ALA A 65 21.77 -3.93 -7.23
C ALA A 65 23.14 -3.44 -7.74
N SER A 66 23.86 -2.58 -7.00
CA SER A 66 25.14 -1.98 -7.41
C SER A 66 25.06 -1.19 -8.73
N VAL A 67 23.94 -0.50 -8.97
CA VAL A 67 23.69 0.31 -10.18
C VAL A 67 23.52 1.81 -9.89
N SER A 68 23.89 2.24 -8.68
CA SER A 68 23.78 3.62 -8.19
C SER A 68 25.09 4.38 -8.24
#